data_AF-A0A1B8CSV2-F1
#
_entry.id   AF-A0A1B8CSV2-F1
#
_cell.length_a   1.000
_cell.length_b   1.000
_cell.length_c   1.000
_cell.angle_alpha   90.00
_cell.angle_beta   90.00
_cell.angle_gamma   90.00
#
_symmetry.space_group_name_H-M   'P 1'
#
loop_
_entity.id
_entity.type
_entity.pdbx_description
1 polymer ?
#
loop_
_entity_poly.entity_id
_entity_poly.type
_entity_poly.pdbx_seq_one_letter_code
_entity_poly.pdbx_strand_id
1 'polypeptide(L)'
;MGVYDQGCLNIPLPRCIGELVKAPPVPVSHPGDGNVLDLLIEFGRKYNRDINEIRQACDLAEGYSDLVIILQRPAPRHNYSVDFEKFVADCPTLDAVDKLIRYASKGTRSIETVSVFDAYSFKPGLTAAWPSDDDCHLLLEQMLKFKKPRVVMCCWNKGAATCSNEFVGQFVGGGVGNPSIRDEIDIEGCSSVAIRCFHPATAMCYNPYNADYQALLTYHFIAAFSELSYRIHEPWWLEQINTRSMHAIKWQRNDRLDTPDAYDRI
;
A
#
# COMPACT_ATOMS: atom_id res chain seq x y z
N MET A 1 13.45 -11.06 -25.69
CA MET A 1 14.14 -9.98 -24.97
C MET A 1 13.10 -8.92 -24.67
N GLY A 2 12.57 -8.88 -23.45
CA GLY A 2 11.40 -8.07 -23.08
C GLY A 2 11.78 -6.67 -22.61
N VAL A 3 10.99 -5.67 -23.00
CA VAL A 3 11.21 -4.22 -22.88
C VAL A 3 10.94 -3.68 -21.45
N TYR A 4 11.12 -4.49 -20.40
CA TYR A 4 10.70 -4.13 -19.03
C TYR A 4 11.82 -3.58 -18.12
N ASP A 5 13.06 -3.48 -18.61
CA ASP A 5 14.23 -3.39 -17.73
C ASP A 5 14.75 -1.97 -17.42
N GLN A 6 14.04 -0.89 -17.73
CA GLN A 6 14.61 0.47 -17.61
C GLN A 6 13.85 1.46 -16.71
N GLY A 7 12.65 1.16 -16.20
CA GLY A 7 11.95 2.12 -15.34
C GLY A 7 10.69 1.61 -14.65
N CYS A 8 10.25 2.34 -13.64
CA CYS A 8 8.97 2.19 -12.94
C CYS A 8 8.42 3.58 -12.65
N LEU A 9 7.10 3.73 -12.53
CA LEU A 9 6.45 5.02 -12.23
C LEU A 9 6.83 6.15 -13.21
N ASN A 10 7.09 5.81 -14.48
CA ASN A 10 7.52 6.72 -15.54
C ASN A 10 8.91 7.36 -15.33
N ILE A 11 9.73 6.86 -14.41
CA ILE A 11 11.13 7.27 -14.29
C ILE A 11 12.10 6.16 -14.69
N PRO A 12 13.25 6.51 -15.29
CA PRO A 12 14.33 5.56 -15.43
C PRO A 12 14.86 5.21 -14.04
N LEU A 13 15.01 3.92 -13.75
CA LEU A 13 15.55 3.47 -12.47
C LEU A 13 17.04 3.17 -12.59
N PRO A 14 17.87 3.58 -11.60
CA PRO A 14 19.26 3.19 -11.54
C PRO A 14 19.42 1.67 -11.61
N ARG A 15 20.42 1.20 -12.36
CA ARG A 15 20.72 -0.23 -12.52
C ARG A 15 20.85 -0.98 -11.19
N CYS A 16 21.41 -0.33 -10.17
CA CYS A 16 21.56 -0.91 -8.84
C CYS A 16 20.21 -1.22 -8.15
N ILE A 17 19.11 -0.56 -8.51
CA ILE A 17 17.77 -0.89 -8.04
C ILE A 17 17.23 -2.11 -8.80
N GLY A 18 17.42 -2.14 -10.12
CA GLY A 18 16.99 -3.27 -10.97
C GLY A 18 17.65 -4.59 -10.59
N GLU A 19 18.92 -4.56 -10.15
CA GLU A 19 19.67 -5.75 -9.72
C GLU A 19 19.12 -6.40 -8.45
N LEU A 20 18.33 -5.67 -7.64
CA LEU A 20 17.66 -6.21 -6.46
C LEU A 20 16.41 -7.03 -6.79
N VAL A 21 15.84 -6.81 -7.98
CA VAL A 21 14.56 -7.39 -8.37
C VAL A 21 14.73 -8.87 -8.73
N LYS A 22 14.03 -9.75 -8.02
CA LYS A 22 13.92 -11.17 -8.36
C LYS A 22 12.47 -11.59 -8.34
N ALA A 23 12.13 -12.56 -9.20
CA ALA A 23 10.79 -13.10 -9.22
C ALA A 23 10.51 -13.81 -7.88
N PRO A 24 9.39 -13.50 -7.19
CA PRO A 24 8.98 -14.23 -6.01
C PRO A 24 8.58 -15.67 -6.38
N PRO A 25 8.47 -16.59 -5.39
CA PRO A 25 7.91 -17.92 -5.63
C PRO A 25 6.49 -17.84 -6.18
N VAL A 26 6.03 -18.92 -6.82
CA VAL A 26 4.61 -19.07 -7.17
C VAL A 26 3.80 -19.10 -5.86
N PRO A 27 2.72 -18.31 -5.77
CA PRO A 27 1.95 -18.22 -4.54
C PRO A 27 1.09 -19.48 -4.41
N VAL A 28 0.73 -19.82 -3.19
CA VAL A 28 -0.17 -20.96 -2.92
C VAL A 28 -1.45 -20.39 -2.33
N SER A 29 -2.59 -20.77 -2.92
CA SER A 29 -3.90 -20.38 -2.39
C SER A 29 -4.08 -20.83 -0.95
N HIS A 30 -4.65 -19.96 -0.13
CA HIS A 30 -4.95 -20.22 1.27
C HIS A 30 -6.47 -20.24 1.48
N PRO A 31 -7.03 -21.13 2.30
CA PRO A 31 -8.47 -21.17 2.55
C PRO A 31 -9.05 -19.83 3.05
N GLY A 32 -8.24 -19.05 3.76
CA GLY A 32 -8.61 -17.71 4.21
C GLY A 32 -8.78 -16.67 3.10
N ASP A 33 -8.38 -16.95 1.87
CA ASP A 33 -8.53 -16.03 0.74
C ASP A 33 -10.02 -15.74 0.44
N GLY A 34 -10.87 -16.77 0.45
CA GLY A 34 -12.32 -16.61 0.21
C GLY A 34 -13.05 -15.95 1.38
N ASN A 35 -12.67 -16.27 2.62
CA ASN A 35 -13.32 -15.74 3.82
C ASN A 35 -13.24 -14.21 3.93
N VAL A 36 -12.17 -13.61 3.40
CA VAL A 36 -12.01 -12.15 3.35
C VAL A 36 -13.06 -11.48 2.47
N LEU A 37 -13.46 -12.13 1.37
CA LEU A 37 -14.46 -11.58 0.46
C LEU A 37 -15.85 -11.54 1.12
N ASP A 38 -16.21 -12.60 1.84
CA ASP A 38 -17.46 -12.65 2.59
C ASP A 38 -17.52 -11.54 3.65
N LEU A 39 -16.43 -11.30 4.38
CA LEU A 39 -16.33 -10.19 5.34
C LEU A 39 -16.57 -8.82 4.69
N LEU A 40 -15.93 -8.56 3.53
CA LEU A 40 -16.10 -7.30 2.81
C LEU A 40 -17.54 -7.12 2.32
N ILE A 41 -18.16 -8.18 1.82
CA ILE A 41 -19.55 -8.17 1.35
C ILE A 41 -20.49 -7.87 2.51
N GLU A 42 -20.35 -8.55 3.64
CA GLU A 42 -21.17 -8.33 4.83
C GLU A 42 -20.98 -6.92 5.39
N PHE A 43 -19.74 -6.46 5.50
CA PHE A 43 -19.43 -5.13 5.99
C PHE A 43 -19.96 -4.03 5.06
N GLY A 44 -19.78 -4.17 3.75
CA GLY A 44 -20.34 -3.25 2.76
C GLY A 44 -21.87 -3.18 2.83
N ARG A 45 -22.54 -4.34 2.94
CA ARG A 45 -24.01 -4.41 3.11
C ARG A 45 -24.47 -3.77 4.41
N LYS A 46 -23.75 -4.00 5.53
CA LYS A 46 -24.05 -3.38 6.84
C LYS A 46 -24.12 -1.85 6.74
N TYR A 47 -23.27 -1.23 5.93
CA TYR A 47 -23.25 0.22 5.71
C TYR A 47 -23.94 0.68 4.43
N ASN A 48 -24.77 -0.17 3.82
CA ASN A 48 -25.54 0.12 2.61
C ASN A 48 -24.69 0.70 1.47
N ARG A 49 -23.50 0.10 1.24
CA ARG A 49 -22.60 0.48 0.16
C ARG A 49 -23.12 0.03 -1.19
N ASP A 50 -22.75 0.77 -2.23
CA ASP A 50 -23.12 0.41 -3.59
C ASP A 50 -22.53 -0.96 -3.95
N ILE A 51 -23.28 -1.77 -4.69
CA ILE A 51 -22.84 -3.13 -5.02
C ILE A 51 -21.55 -3.13 -5.85
N ASN A 52 -21.32 -2.11 -6.68
CA ASN A 52 -20.09 -2.01 -7.45
C ASN A 52 -18.92 -1.55 -6.57
N GLU A 53 -19.16 -0.69 -5.58
CA GLU A 53 -18.14 -0.32 -4.59
C GLU A 53 -17.69 -1.56 -3.79
N ILE A 54 -18.65 -2.39 -3.35
CA ILE A 54 -18.36 -3.67 -2.68
C ILE A 54 -17.57 -4.60 -3.58
N ARG A 55 -17.97 -4.72 -4.85
CA ARG A 55 -17.29 -5.57 -5.83
C ARG A 55 -15.84 -5.15 -6.03
N GLN A 56 -15.58 -3.86 -6.26
CA GLN A 56 -14.22 -3.36 -6.47
C GLN A 56 -13.33 -3.55 -5.23
N ALA A 57 -13.89 -3.42 -4.02
CA ALA A 57 -13.18 -3.75 -2.79
C ALA A 57 -12.86 -5.25 -2.69
N CYS A 58 -13.77 -6.12 -3.13
CA CYS A 58 -13.53 -7.57 -3.19
C CYS A 58 -12.46 -7.92 -4.24
N ASP A 59 -12.53 -7.33 -5.43
CA ASP A 59 -11.58 -7.55 -6.52
C ASP A 59 -10.15 -7.13 -6.09
N LEU A 60 -10.01 -6.03 -5.32
CA LEU A 60 -8.73 -5.64 -4.70
C LEU A 60 -8.24 -6.65 -3.64
N ALA A 61 -9.15 -7.31 -2.93
CA ALA A 61 -8.83 -8.23 -1.83
C ALA A 61 -8.67 -9.71 -2.26
N GLU A 62 -9.02 -10.03 -3.51
CA GLU A 62 -9.04 -11.40 -4.05
C GLU A 62 -7.65 -12.04 -4.16
N GLY A 63 -6.59 -11.22 -4.28
CA GLY A 63 -5.22 -11.69 -4.45
C GLY A 63 -4.73 -12.64 -3.35
N TYR A 64 -3.55 -13.25 -3.54
CA TYR A 64 -3.05 -14.28 -2.63
C TYR A 64 -2.75 -13.74 -1.23
N SER A 65 -2.70 -14.65 -0.25
CA SER A 65 -2.40 -14.30 1.14
C SER A 65 -0.92 -14.07 1.44
N ASP A 66 0.01 -14.50 0.59
CA ASP A 66 1.45 -14.45 0.88
C ASP A 66 1.99 -13.03 1.10
N LEU A 67 1.43 -12.05 0.40
CA LEU A 67 1.71 -10.62 0.56
C LEU A 67 0.40 -9.80 0.56
N VAL A 68 0.22 -8.97 1.58
CA VAL A 68 -0.88 -8.00 1.68
C VAL A 68 -0.33 -6.58 1.64
N ILE A 69 -0.97 -5.69 0.88
CA ILE A 69 -0.68 -4.24 0.88
C ILE A 69 -1.84 -3.52 1.58
N ILE A 70 -1.53 -2.72 2.60
CA ILE A 70 -2.52 -1.92 3.32
C ILE A 70 -2.39 -0.45 2.91
N LEU A 71 -3.36 0.04 2.16
CA LEU A 71 -3.55 1.44 1.82
C LEU A 71 -4.40 2.15 2.88
N GLN A 72 -4.51 3.48 2.75
CA GLN A 72 -5.26 4.27 3.71
C GLN A 72 -6.77 4.06 3.56
N ARG A 73 -7.32 4.49 2.42
CA ARG A 73 -8.75 4.76 2.18
C ARG A 73 -9.03 4.69 0.68
N PRO A 74 -10.26 4.33 0.29
CA PRO A 74 -10.71 4.54 -1.08
C PRO A 74 -10.63 6.03 -1.47
N ALA A 75 -10.34 6.35 -2.73
CA ALA A 75 -10.35 7.75 -3.15
C ALA A 75 -11.79 8.33 -3.14
N PRO A 76 -11.99 9.62 -2.83
CA PRO A 76 -13.33 10.21 -2.71
C PRO A 76 -14.22 10.18 -3.95
N ARG A 77 -13.64 9.98 -5.13
CA ARG A 77 -14.34 10.09 -6.43
C ARG A 77 -13.98 8.95 -7.37
N HIS A 78 -14.04 7.72 -6.89
CA HIS A 78 -13.96 6.55 -7.78
C HIS A 78 -15.25 6.40 -8.58
N ASN A 79 -15.09 6.07 -9.86
CA ASN A 79 -16.17 5.49 -10.64
C ASN A 79 -16.14 3.97 -10.41
N TYR A 80 -17.03 3.43 -9.58
CA TYR A 80 -17.06 2.00 -9.29
C TYR A 80 -17.77 1.18 -10.38
N SER A 81 -18.48 1.82 -11.32
CA SER A 81 -19.31 1.13 -12.33
C SER A 81 -18.54 0.55 -13.52
N VAL A 82 -17.24 0.84 -13.63
CA VAL A 82 -16.38 0.33 -14.69
C VAL A 82 -15.82 -1.04 -14.33
N ASP A 83 -15.19 -1.72 -15.30
CA ASP A 83 -14.44 -2.94 -15.01
C ASP A 83 -13.21 -2.67 -14.12
N PHE A 84 -12.66 -3.74 -13.54
CA PHE A 84 -11.56 -3.66 -12.58
C PHE A 84 -10.29 -3.03 -13.18
N GLU A 85 -9.93 -3.40 -14.41
CA GLU A 85 -8.75 -2.86 -15.10
C GLU A 85 -8.86 -1.33 -15.24
N LYS A 86 -10.01 -0.84 -15.70
CA LYS A 86 -10.26 0.59 -15.81
C LYS A 86 -10.36 1.28 -14.46
N PHE A 87 -10.96 0.63 -13.46
CA PHE A 87 -11.03 1.14 -12.09
C PHE A 87 -9.63 1.40 -11.49
N VAL A 88 -8.71 0.46 -11.68
CA VAL A 88 -7.30 0.59 -11.28
C VAL A 88 -6.61 1.69 -12.08
N ALA A 89 -6.74 1.67 -13.41
CA ALA A 89 -6.05 2.62 -14.30
C ALA A 89 -6.50 4.07 -14.10
N ASP A 90 -7.79 4.30 -13.82
CA ASP A 90 -8.35 5.64 -13.61
C ASP A 90 -7.96 6.22 -12.23
N CYS A 91 -7.40 5.42 -11.32
CA CYS A 91 -6.90 5.87 -10.02
C CYS A 91 -5.36 5.95 -10.00
N PRO A 92 -4.75 7.15 -9.92
CA PRO A 92 -3.29 7.30 -9.96
C PRO A 92 -2.55 6.53 -8.86
N THR A 93 -3.20 6.29 -7.71
CA THR A 93 -2.60 5.50 -6.62
C THR A 93 -2.64 4.00 -6.95
N LEU A 94 -3.77 3.47 -7.42
CA LEU A 94 -3.89 2.05 -7.74
C LEU A 94 -3.08 1.67 -8.98
N ASP A 95 -3.10 2.51 -10.02
CA ASP A 95 -2.23 2.35 -11.20
C ASP A 95 -0.75 2.30 -10.80
N ALA A 96 -0.32 3.17 -9.89
CA ALA A 96 1.04 3.14 -9.37
C ALA A 96 1.35 1.85 -8.59
N VAL A 97 0.42 1.39 -7.74
CA VAL A 97 0.54 0.13 -7.01
C VAL A 97 0.69 -1.04 -7.98
N ASP A 98 -0.15 -1.14 -9.01
CA ASP A 98 -0.04 -2.20 -10.02
C ASP A 98 1.31 -2.17 -10.75
N LYS A 99 1.77 -0.99 -11.20
CA LYS A 99 3.09 -0.81 -11.83
C LYS A 99 4.24 -1.23 -10.90
N LEU A 100 4.15 -0.89 -9.62
CA LEU A 100 5.15 -1.24 -8.62
C LEU A 100 5.17 -2.75 -8.33
N ILE A 101 4.00 -3.38 -8.22
CA ILE A 101 3.88 -4.84 -8.07
C ILE A 101 4.50 -5.55 -9.27
N ARG A 102 4.12 -5.15 -10.49
CA ARG A 102 4.67 -5.74 -11.72
C ARG A 102 6.17 -5.56 -11.78
N TYR A 103 6.69 -4.38 -11.47
CA TYR A 103 8.13 -4.15 -11.47
C TYR A 103 8.85 -5.01 -10.43
N ALA A 104 8.43 -4.96 -9.17
CA ALA A 104 9.07 -5.66 -8.06
C ALA A 104 9.02 -7.19 -8.18
N SER A 105 8.04 -7.73 -8.92
CA SER A 105 7.86 -9.17 -9.14
C SER A 105 8.40 -9.68 -10.48
N LYS A 106 9.08 -8.86 -11.28
CA LYS A 106 9.45 -9.17 -12.68
C LYS A 106 8.25 -9.55 -13.55
N GLY A 107 7.11 -8.94 -13.31
CA GLY A 107 5.86 -9.13 -14.05
C GLY A 107 5.12 -10.41 -13.73
N THR A 108 5.56 -11.17 -12.72
CA THR A 108 4.88 -12.42 -12.31
C THR A 108 3.68 -12.19 -11.39
N ARG A 109 3.49 -10.95 -10.94
CA ARG A 109 2.35 -10.47 -10.14
C ARG A 109 1.82 -9.17 -10.72
N SER A 110 0.55 -8.91 -10.42
CA SER A 110 -0.19 -7.66 -10.62
C SER A 110 -1.06 -7.38 -9.40
N ILE A 111 -1.72 -6.23 -9.38
CA ILE A 111 -2.71 -5.89 -8.35
C ILE A 111 -3.86 -6.91 -8.25
N GLU A 112 -4.20 -7.60 -9.34
CA GLU A 112 -5.20 -8.68 -9.35
C GLU A 112 -4.76 -9.92 -8.54
N THR A 113 -3.45 -10.10 -8.39
CA THR A 113 -2.87 -11.29 -7.73
C THR A 113 -2.37 -11.01 -6.32
N VAL A 114 -2.40 -9.76 -5.86
CA VAL A 114 -1.89 -9.34 -4.56
C VAL A 114 -3.04 -8.74 -3.77
N SER A 115 -3.24 -9.19 -2.53
CA SER A 115 -4.30 -8.65 -1.68
C SER A 115 -4.01 -7.18 -1.33
N VAL A 116 -4.91 -6.27 -1.69
CA VAL A 116 -4.85 -4.84 -1.33
C VAL A 116 -6.04 -4.48 -0.44
N PHE A 117 -5.76 -4.01 0.77
CA PHE A 117 -6.77 -3.62 1.76
C PHE A 117 -6.69 -2.12 2.06
N ASP A 118 -7.80 -1.55 2.49
CA ASP A 118 -7.84 -0.20 3.06
C ASP A 118 -8.01 -0.26 4.58
N ALA A 119 -7.14 0.46 5.31
CA ALA A 119 -7.26 0.61 6.76
C ALA A 119 -8.59 1.23 7.20
N TYR A 120 -9.17 2.08 6.34
CA TYR A 120 -10.51 2.63 6.52
C TYR A 120 -11.41 2.27 5.32
N SER A 121 -11.67 0.97 5.18
CA SER A 121 -12.52 0.39 4.12
C SER A 121 -13.87 1.09 4.01
N PHE A 122 -14.29 1.40 2.78
CA PHE A 122 -15.54 2.13 2.47
C PHE A 122 -15.66 3.54 3.10
N LYS A 123 -14.53 4.14 3.53
CA LYS A 123 -14.50 5.46 4.17
C LYS A 123 -13.62 6.47 3.41
N PRO A 124 -14.10 7.05 2.30
CA PRO A 124 -13.27 7.88 1.44
C PRO A 124 -12.74 9.19 2.06
N GLY A 125 -13.40 9.72 3.10
CA GLY A 125 -13.07 11.03 3.68
C GLY A 125 -13.05 11.02 5.19
N LEU A 126 -12.29 11.93 5.81
CA LEU A 126 -12.21 12.08 7.27
C LEU A 126 -13.56 12.47 7.88
N THR A 127 -14.37 13.22 7.14
CA THR A 127 -15.70 13.69 7.55
C THR A 127 -16.81 12.67 7.28
N ALA A 128 -16.51 11.54 6.64
CA ALA A 128 -17.51 10.50 6.43
C ALA A 128 -17.94 9.91 7.77
N ALA A 129 -19.23 10.02 8.08
CA ALA A 129 -19.79 9.58 9.36
C ALA A 129 -19.72 8.06 9.54
N TRP A 130 -19.79 7.30 8.43
CA TRP A 130 -19.82 5.85 8.44
C TRP A 130 -18.93 5.28 7.32
N PRO A 131 -18.33 4.09 7.51
CA PRO A 131 -18.21 3.37 8.78
C PRO A 131 -17.40 4.16 9.82
N SER A 132 -17.49 3.77 11.09
CA SER A 132 -16.59 4.34 12.12
C SER A 132 -15.14 3.88 11.86
N ASP A 133 -14.16 4.61 12.38
CA ASP A 133 -12.75 4.21 12.24
C ASP A 133 -12.49 2.88 12.96
N ASP A 134 -13.10 2.66 14.13
CA ASP A 134 -12.99 1.42 14.90
C ASP A 134 -13.60 0.22 14.15
N ASP A 135 -14.76 0.39 13.51
CA ASP A 135 -15.36 -0.66 12.68
C ASP A 135 -14.44 -1.04 11.51
N CYS A 136 -13.80 -0.05 10.87
CA CYS A 136 -12.86 -0.32 9.79
C CYS A 136 -11.61 -1.07 10.27
N HIS A 137 -11.05 -0.67 11.42
CA HIS A 137 -9.89 -1.35 11.99
C HIS A 137 -10.24 -2.78 12.44
N LEU A 138 -11.43 -3.00 13.01
CA LEU A 138 -11.91 -4.35 13.33
C LEU A 138 -12.03 -5.23 12.08
N LEU A 139 -12.54 -4.67 10.97
CA LEU A 139 -12.57 -5.39 9.70
C LEU A 139 -11.15 -5.74 9.22
N LEU A 140 -10.24 -4.76 9.19
CA LEU A 140 -8.85 -4.98 8.76
C LEU A 140 -8.16 -6.05 9.62
N GLU A 141 -8.35 -6.02 10.94
CA GLU A 141 -7.84 -7.04 11.86
C GLU A 141 -8.34 -8.44 11.46
N GLN A 142 -9.64 -8.60 11.24
CA GLN A 142 -10.23 -9.88 10.85
C GLN A 142 -9.69 -10.35 9.50
N MET A 143 -9.58 -9.46 8.51
CA MET A 143 -9.04 -9.79 7.18
C MET A 143 -7.59 -10.28 7.26
N LEU A 144 -6.74 -9.60 8.05
CA LEU A 144 -5.35 -10.01 8.26
C LEU A 144 -5.25 -11.35 8.98
N LYS A 145 -6.11 -11.60 9.98
CA LYS A 145 -6.18 -12.88 10.68
C LYS A 145 -6.65 -14.03 9.81
N PHE A 146 -7.52 -13.78 8.83
CA PHE A 146 -7.92 -14.79 7.85
C PHE A 146 -6.81 -15.09 6.85
N LYS A 147 -6.16 -14.05 6.31
CA LYS A 147 -5.09 -14.22 5.30
C LYS A 147 -3.81 -14.79 5.91
N LYS A 148 -3.47 -14.41 7.15
CA LYS A 148 -2.19 -14.75 7.81
C LYS A 148 -0.99 -14.48 6.89
N PRO A 149 -0.85 -13.25 6.40
CA PRO A 149 0.13 -12.96 5.37
C PRO A 149 1.55 -13.08 5.90
N ARG A 150 2.44 -13.66 5.09
CA ARG A 150 3.86 -13.74 5.43
C ARG A 150 4.52 -12.37 5.38
N VAL A 151 4.06 -11.50 4.48
CA VAL A 151 4.54 -10.12 4.32
C VAL A 151 3.36 -9.15 4.30
N VAL A 152 3.46 -8.06 5.07
CA VAL A 152 2.49 -6.97 5.06
C VAL A 152 3.18 -5.66 4.71
N MET A 153 2.84 -5.10 3.57
CA MET A 153 3.29 -3.77 3.18
C MET A 153 2.35 -2.72 3.75
N CYS A 154 2.88 -1.92 4.66
CA CYS A 154 2.14 -0.95 5.47
C CYS A 154 2.24 0.42 4.80
N CYS A 155 1.24 0.83 4.02
CA CYS A 155 1.23 2.08 3.23
C CYS A 155 0.25 3.13 3.76
N TRP A 156 -0.17 3.03 5.02
CA TRP A 156 -1.14 3.93 5.63
C TRP A 156 -0.60 4.61 6.89
N ASN A 157 -1.27 5.65 7.37
CA ASN A 157 -0.92 6.36 8.59
C ASN A 157 -2.19 6.70 9.38
N LYS A 158 -2.13 6.58 10.70
CA LYS A 158 -3.19 7.05 11.59
C LYS A 158 -3.45 8.56 11.47
N GLY A 159 -2.46 9.34 11.02
CA GLY A 159 -2.61 10.79 10.84
C GLY A 159 -3.03 11.47 12.16
N ALA A 160 -4.09 12.28 12.12
CA ALA A 160 -4.71 12.86 13.31
C ALA A 160 -5.73 11.94 14.01
N ALA A 161 -6.07 10.79 13.41
CA ALA A 161 -6.98 9.82 14.00
C ALA A 161 -6.26 8.96 15.06
N THR A 162 -6.99 8.59 16.11
CA THR A 162 -6.54 7.59 17.08
C THR A 162 -6.85 6.20 16.54
N CYS A 163 -5.83 5.39 16.25
CA CYS A 163 -6.02 3.95 16.08
C CYS A 163 -6.11 3.32 17.47
N SER A 164 -7.33 3.10 17.95
CA SER A 164 -7.62 2.44 19.23
C SER A 164 -7.27 0.95 19.20
N ASN A 165 -7.28 0.35 18.02
CA ASN A 165 -6.96 -1.05 17.79
C ASN A 165 -5.44 -1.26 17.81
N GLU A 166 -4.94 -1.84 18.90
CA GLU A 166 -3.50 -2.09 19.10
C GLU A 166 -2.93 -3.06 18.06
N PHE A 167 -3.69 -4.07 17.65
CA PHE A 167 -3.28 -5.02 16.61
C PHE A 167 -3.05 -4.31 15.28
N VAL A 168 -4.04 -3.54 14.82
CA VAL A 168 -3.94 -2.75 13.58
C VAL A 168 -2.85 -1.68 13.67
N GLY A 169 -2.65 -1.10 14.85
CA GLY A 169 -1.59 -0.11 15.10
C GLY A 169 -0.19 -0.62 14.77
N GLN A 170 0.05 -1.92 14.85
CA GLN A 170 1.31 -2.55 14.45
C GLN A 170 1.55 -2.53 12.95
N PHE A 171 0.59 -2.10 12.13
CA PHE A 171 0.68 -2.04 10.67
C PHE A 171 0.72 -0.60 10.14
N VAL A 172 0.94 0.39 10.99
CA VAL A 172 1.14 1.78 10.53
C VAL A 172 2.40 1.87 9.67
N GLY A 173 2.29 2.56 8.54
CA GLY A 173 3.37 2.75 7.60
C GLY A 173 4.52 3.62 8.11
N GLY A 174 5.58 3.66 7.32
CA GLY A 174 6.76 4.49 7.58
C GLY A 174 6.59 5.81 6.86
N GLY A 175 6.65 6.93 7.58
CA GLY A 175 6.80 8.22 6.92
C GLY A 175 8.02 8.21 5.97
N VAL A 176 8.01 9.10 4.97
CA VAL A 176 9.15 9.24 4.07
C VAL A 176 10.43 9.52 4.87
N GLY A 177 11.48 8.77 4.56
CA GLY A 177 12.79 8.93 5.19
C GLY A 177 12.96 8.22 6.54
N ASN A 178 12.02 7.36 6.94
CA ASN A 178 12.23 6.45 8.06
C ASN A 178 13.29 5.39 7.67
N PRO A 179 14.43 5.29 8.38
CA PRO A 179 15.48 4.34 8.03
C PRO A 179 15.11 2.88 8.36
N SER A 180 14.26 2.65 9.37
CA SER A 180 13.84 1.29 9.73
C SER A 180 12.52 0.96 9.05
N ILE A 181 12.60 0.20 7.96
CA ILE A 181 11.42 -0.16 7.19
C ILE A 181 10.93 -1.58 7.44
N ARG A 182 11.65 -2.42 8.20
CA ARG A 182 11.31 -3.83 8.40
C ARG A 182 11.13 -4.16 9.86
N ASP A 183 9.96 -4.67 10.21
CA ASP A 183 9.68 -5.21 11.55
C ASP A 183 9.20 -6.66 11.46
N GLU A 184 9.59 -7.47 12.44
CA GLU A 184 8.99 -8.80 12.65
C GLU A 184 7.78 -8.64 13.55
N ILE A 185 6.68 -9.24 13.14
CA ILE A 185 5.38 -9.16 13.82
C ILE A 185 4.74 -10.54 13.90
N ASP A 186 3.78 -10.68 14.80
CA ASP A 186 3.02 -11.91 15.00
C ASP A 186 1.55 -11.70 14.63
N ILE A 187 1.04 -12.57 13.76
CA ILE A 187 -0.39 -12.62 13.41
C ILE A 187 -0.93 -13.97 13.88
N GLU A 188 -1.49 -13.99 15.10
CA GLU A 188 -2.04 -15.20 15.74
C GLU A 188 -1.06 -16.38 15.79
N GLY A 189 0.16 -16.14 16.29
CA GLY A 189 1.21 -17.15 16.37
C GLY A 189 1.94 -17.42 15.05
N CYS A 190 1.59 -16.70 13.97
CA CYS A 190 2.27 -16.78 12.69
C CYS A 190 3.26 -15.62 12.52
N SER A 191 4.55 -15.95 12.45
CA SER A 191 5.60 -14.97 12.17
C SER A 191 5.40 -14.35 10.79
N SER A 192 5.30 -13.03 10.77
CA SER A 192 5.07 -12.21 9.59
C SER A 192 6.05 -11.04 9.57
N VAL A 193 6.28 -10.46 8.39
CA VAL A 193 7.17 -9.30 8.22
C VAL A 193 6.37 -8.09 7.79
N ALA A 194 6.44 -7.01 8.57
CA ALA A 194 5.87 -5.72 8.19
C ALA A 194 6.93 -4.87 7.46
N ILE A 195 6.59 -4.40 6.26
CA ILE A 195 7.38 -3.41 5.52
C ILE A 195 6.71 -2.04 5.64
N ARG A 196 7.34 -1.13 6.38
CA ARG A 196 6.90 0.24 6.63
C ARG A 196 7.13 1.09 5.39
N CYS A 197 6.06 1.51 4.75
CA CYS A 197 6.11 2.35 3.56
C CYS A 197 5.26 3.61 3.76
N PHE A 198 5.61 4.69 3.06
CA PHE A 198 4.72 5.84 2.97
C PHE A 198 3.64 5.59 1.92
N HIS A 199 2.54 6.33 1.98
CA HIS A 199 1.43 6.14 1.06
C HIS A 199 1.85 6.47 -0.39
N PRO A 200 1.59 5.59 -1.40
CA PRO A 200 2.02 5.80 -2.79
C PRO A 200 1.62 7.15 -3.40
N ALA A 201 0.44 7.67 -3.03
CA ALA A 201 -0.01 9.02 -3.43
C ALA A 201 1.00 10.13 -3.10
N THR A 202 1.87 9.96 -2.10
CA THR A 202 2.93 10.91 -1.75
C THR A 202 3.90 11.13 -2.91
N ALA A 203 4.33 10.05 -3.57
CA ALA A 203 5.21 10.11 -4.71
C ALA A 203 4.46 10.41 -6.01
N MET A 204 3.22 9.92 -6.14
CA MET A 204 2.53 9.92 -7.45
C MET A 204 1.52 11.05 -7.64
N CYS A 205 0.87 11.49 -6.58
CA CYS A 205 -0.15 12.54 -6.64
C CYS A 205 0.41 13.87 -6.15
N TYR A 206 1.11 13.86 -5.02
CA TYR A 206 1.56 15.09 -4.36
C TYR A 206 2.95 15.55 -4.82
N ASN A 207 3.83 14.63 -5.24
CA ASN A 207 5.20 14.94 -5.65
C ASN A 207 5.63 14.17 -6.92
N PRO A 208 4.86 14.24 -8.03
CA PRO A 208 5.08 13.40 -9.22
C PRO A 208 6.42 13.62 -9.92
N TYR A 209 7.12 14.71 -9.62
CA TYR A 209 8.43 15.05 -10.20
C TYR A 209 9.60 14.78 -9.24
N ASN A 210 9.35 14.22 -8.06
CA ASN A 210 10.38 13.89 -7.10
C ASN A 210 10.88 12.46 -7.32
N ALA A 211 11.96 12.33 -8.09
CA ALA A 211 12.57 11.04 -8.42
C ALA A 211 13.08 10.27 -7.18
N ASP A 212 13.48 10.96 -6.11
CA ASP A 212 13.91 10.30 -4.87
C ASP A 212 12.72 9.60 -4.18
N TYR A 213 11.53 10.21 -4.18
CA TYR A 213 10.34 9.57 -3.62
C TYR A 213 9.92 8.37 -4.46
N GLN A 214 9.96 8.48 -5.78
CA GLN A 214 9.62 7.35 -6.67
C GLN A 214 10.62 6.20 -6.53
N ALA A 215 11.92 6.50 -6.45
CA ALA A 215 12.96 5.50 -6.21
C ALA A 215 12.81 4.83 -4.83
N LEU A 216 12.54 5.60 -3.78
CA LEU A 216 12.33 5.08 -2.44
C LEU A 216 11.07 4.19 -2.36
N LEU A 217 9.96 4.64 -2.95
CA LEU A 217 8.74 3.85 -3.05
C LEU A 217 8.97 2.54 -3.80
N THR A 218 9.68 2.60 -4.92
CA THR A 218 10.06 1.41 -5.69
C THR A 218 10.87 0.44 -4.83
N TYR A 219 11.85 0.94 -4.08
CA TYR A 219 12.64 0.09 -3.19
C TYR A 219 11.79 -0.62 -2.13
N HIS A 220 10.82 0.06 -1.51
CA HIS A 220 9.93 -0.57 -0.52
C HIS A 220 9.14 -1.75 -1.10
N PHE A 221 8.65 -1.62 -2.34
CA PHE A 221 7.98 -2.73 -3.03
C PHE A 221 8.95 -3.88 -3.31
N ILE A 222 10.17 -3.59 -3.78
CA ILE A 222 11.21 -4.62 -3.99
C ILE A 222 11.53 -5.35 -2.69
N ALA A 223 11.66 -4.62 -1.58
CA ALA A 223 11.93 -5.19 -0.27
C ALA A 223 10.80 -6.14 0.17
N ALA A 224 9.54 -5.71 0.04
CA ALA A 224 8.37 -6.53 0.39
C ALA A 224 8.30 -7.83 -0.43
N PHE A 225 8.48 -7.75 -1.76
CA PHE A 225 8.49 -8.96 -2.59
C PHE A 225 9.69 -9.86 -2.32
N SER A 226 10.83 -9.29 -1.96
CA SER A 226 12.02 -10.08 -1.65
C SER A 226 11.84 -10.91 -0.39
N GLU A 227 11.18 -10.39 0.65
CA GLU A 227 10.88 -11.14 1.89
C GLU A 227 10.08 -12.43 1.64
N LEU A 228 9.43 -12.60 0.47
CA LEU A 228 8.82 -13.87 0.09
C LEU A 228 9.82 -14.98 -0.25
N SER A 229 11.10 -14.65 -0.43
CA SER A 229 12.15 -15.55 -0.91
C SER A 229 13.44 -15.45 -0.12
N TYR A 230 13.89 -14.22 0.16
CA TYR A 230 15.14 -13.91 0.83
C TYR A 230 15.11 -12.50 1.41
N ARG A 231 15.85 -12.30 2.49
CA ARG A 231 16.06 -10.96 3.03
C ARG A 231 17.08 -10.19 2.19
N ILE A 232 16.75 -8.98 1.76
CA ILE A 232 17.71 -8.06 1.15
C ILE A 232 18.60 -7.46 2.24
N HIS A 233 19.90 -7.37 1.95
CA HIS A 233 20.78 -6.49 2.70
C HIS A 233 20.61 -5.06 2.18
N GLU A 234 20.31 -4.12 3.07
CA GLU A 234 20.02 -2.75 2.67
C GLU A 234 21.21 -2.15 1.90
N PRO A 235 20.98 -1.61 0.71
CA PRO A 235 22.05 -1.05 -0.08
C PRO A 235 22.49 0.30 0.49
N TRP A 236 23.80 0.56 0.47
CA TRP A 236 24.41 1.79 1.02
C TRP A 236 23.80 3.09 0.46
N TRP A 237 23.31 3.08 -0.79
CA TRP A 237 22.72 4.26 -1.42
C TRP A 237 21.33 4.59 -0.88
N LEU A 238 20.65 3.64 -0.21
CA LEU A 238 19.30 3.85 0.33
C LEU A 238 19.29 4.95 1.38
N GLU A 239 20.31 4.98 2.25
CA GLU A 239 20.46 6.00 3.29
C GLU A 239 20.53 7.41 2.68
N GLN A 240 21.20 7.56 1.54
CA GLN A 240 21.31 8.83 0.83
C GLN A 240 19.96 9.29 0.26
N ILE A 241 19.21 8.37 -0.37
CA ILE A 241 17.86 8.66 -0.88
C ILE A 241 16.91 9.02 0.28
N ASN A 242 16.96 8.27 1.37
CA ASN A 242 16.19 8.56 2.59
C ASN A 242 16.51 9.96 3.13
N THR A 243 17.79 10.30 3.22
CA THR A 243 18.24 11.60 3.74
C THR A 243 17.76 12.74 2.86
N ARG A 244 17.96 12.66 1.53
CA ARG A 244 17.46 13.67 0.58
C ARG A 244 15.94 13.80 0.63
N SER A 245 15.23 12.68 0.76
CA SER A 245 13.77 12.66 0.88
C SER A 245 13.29 13.34 2.17
N MET A 246 13.97 13.11 3.30
CA MET A 246 13.67 13.82 4.56
C MET A 246 13.85 15.33 4.43
N HIS A 247 14.94 15.77 3.77
CA HIS A 247 15.18 17.20 3.58
C HIS A 247 14.09 17.83 2.73
N ALA A 248 13.67 17.20 1.62
CA ALA A 248 12.60 17.70 0.76
C ALA A 248 11.29 17.96 1.53
N ILE A 249 10.91 17.09 2.46
CA ILE A 249 9.72 17.29 3.32
C ILE A 249 9.88 18.48 4.26
N LYS A 250 11.05 18.64 4.87
CA LYS A 250 11.31 19.77 5.78
C LYS A 250 11.21 21.11 5.04
N TRP A 251 11.77 21.17 3.84
CA TRP A 251 11.65 22.34 2.96
C TRP A 251 10.19 22.67 2.63
N GLN A 252 9.41 21.67 2.20
CA GLN A 252 7.98 21.88 1.90
C GLN A 252 7.15 22.31 3.11
N ARG A 253 7.49 21.84 4.32
CA ARG A 253 6.81 22.29 5.54
C ARG A 253 7.15 23.74 5.90
N ASN A 254 8.41 24.15 5.71
CA ASN A 254 8.84 25.52 5.98
C ASN A 254 8.22 26.50 4.98
N ASP A 255 8.17 26.17 3.68
CA ASP A 255 7.51 27.00 2.67
C ASP A 255 5.99 27.16 2.92
N ARG A 256 5.35 26.14 3.52
CA ARG A 256 3.93 26.20 3.92
C ARG A 256 3.68 27.00 5.21
N LEU A 257 4.68 27.15 6.08
CA LEU A 257 4.57 28.02 7.25
C LEU A 257 4.66 29.52 6.89
N ASP A 258 5.13 29.83 5.68
CA ASP A 258 5.14 31.19 5.12
C ASP A 258 3.86 31.51 4.30
N THR A 259 2.89 30.59 4.23
CA THR A 259 1.59 30.82 3.57
C THR A 259 0.42 30.37 4.46
N PRO A 260 -0.31 31.31 5.10
CA PRO A 260 -1.51 30.97 5.84
C PRO A 260 -2.63 30.70 4.84
N ASP A 261 -2.96 29.42 4.63
CA ASP A 261 -4.26 28.88 4.13
C ASP A 261 -4.05 27.70 3.17
N ALA A 262 -3.77 26.50 3.69
CA ALA A 262 -3.69 25.30 2.85
C ALA A 262 -4.14 23.99 3.52
N TYR A 263 -5.03 24.04 4.52
CA TYR A 263 -5.61 22.82 5.12
C TYR A 263 -7.06 22.52 4.72
N ASP A 264 -7.72 23.36 3.91
CA ASP A 264 -9.13 23.18 3.52
C ASP A 264 -9.37 22.88 2.02
N ARG A 265 -8.47 22.14 1.37
CA ARG A 265 -8.78 21.58 0.05
C ARG A 265 -8.46 20.08 -0.02
N ILE A 266 -9.55 19.33 0.13
CA ILE A 266 -9.84 17.91 -0.24
C ILE A 266 -10.06 17.01 0.96
#